data_AF-A0A6M1YKU8-F1
#
_entry.id   AF-A0A6M1YKU8-F1
#
_cell.length_a   1.000
_cell.length_b   1.000
_cell.length_c   1.000
_cell.angle_alpha   90.00
_cell.angle_beta   90.00
_cell.angle_gamma   90.00
#
_symmetry.space_group_name_H-M   'P 1'
#
loop_
_entity.id
_entity.type
_entity.pdbx_description
1 polymer ?
#
loop_
_entity_poly.entity_id
_entity_poly.type
_entity_poly.pdbx_seq_one_letter_code
_entity_poly.pdbx_strand_id
1 'polypeptide(L)' 'LLDLIHDGDTALDIAKKKNHKNIVKLFEKYKACSVCKKSTKNRCGVCMSVYYCGHVCQREDWKKHKKVCNKTEDKKDEK' A
#
# COMPACT_ATOMS: atom_id res chain seq x y z
N LEU A 1 28.78 5.77 -6.75
CA LEU A 1 28.50 4.74 -5.72
C LEU A 1 27.56 5.25 -4.62
N LEU A 2 26.89 6.39 -4.83
CA LEU A 2 25.71 6.82 -4.09
C LEU A 2 24.56 6.87 -5.12
N ASP A 3 23.32 6.89 -4.65
CA ASP A 3 22.05 6.92 -5.41
C ASP A 3 21.34 5.55 -5.53
N LEU A 4 21.31 4.80 -4.41
CA LEU A 4 20.40 3.66 -4.26
C LEU A 4 18.95 4.08 -3.91
N ILE A 5 18.70 5.38 -3.77
CA ILE A 5 17.39 5.93 -3.42
C ILE A 5 17.12 7.03 -4.43
N HIS A 6 16.08 6.84 -5.24
CA HIS A 6 15.60 7.84 -6.19
C HIS A 6 14.26 8.37 -5.71
N ASP A 7 13.91 9.59 -6.13
CA ASP A 7 12.59 10.14 -5.91
C ASP A 7 11.54 9.19 -6.51
N GLY A 8 10.51 8.86 -5.71
CA GLY A 8 9.47 7.89 -6.05
C GLY A 8 9.67 6.48 -5.48
N ASP A 9 10.84 6.14 -4.90
CA ASP A 9 11.02 4.86 -4.21
C ASP A 9 10.12 4.77 -2.97
N THR A 10 9.26 3.75 -2.90
CA THR A 10 8.48 3.52 -1.68
C THR A 10 9.36 2.98 -0.57
N ALA A 11 8.91 3.11 0.69
CA ALA A 11 9.62 2.54 1.83
C ALA A 11 9.93 1.03 1.68
N LEU A 12 9.06 0.29 0.98
CA LEU A 12 9.32 -1.12 0.67
C LEU A 12 10.40 -1.29 -0.39
N ASP A 13 10.45 -0.43 -1.41
CA ASP A 13 11.45 -0.49 -2.48
C ASP A 13 12.84 -0.18 -1.93
N ILE A 14 12.95 0.84 -1.07
CA ILE A 14 14.19 1.14 -0.35
C ILE A 14 14.60 -0.04 0.53
N ALA A 15 13.67 -0.64 1.27
CA ALA A 15 13.96 -1.81 2.11
C ALA A 15 14.44 -3.01 1.29
N LYS A 16 13.90 -3.22 0.09
CA LYS A 16 14.35 -4.27 -0.84
C LYS A 16 15.75 -3.98 -1.38
N LYS A 17 15.99 -2.77 -1.89
CA LYS A 17 17.28 -2.32 -2.44
C LYS A 17 18.40 -2.40 -1.41
N LYS A 18 18.12 -2.03 -0.16
CA LYS A 18 19.05 -2.15 0.97
C LYS A 18 19.12 -3.56 1.61
N ASN A 19 18.39 -4.53 1.05
CA ASN A 19 18.34 -5.91 1.56
C ASN A 19 17.94 -6.01 3.05
N HIS A 20 17.05 -5.12 3.51
CA HIS A 20 16.50 -5.13 4.87
C HIS A 20 15.40 -6.20 5.01
N LYS A 21 15.80 -7.48 4.98
CA LYS A 21 14.89 -8.64 4.89
C LYS A 21 13.76 -8.65 5.92
N ASN A 22 14.04 -8.24 7.15
CA ASN A 22 13.02 -8.18 8.22
C ASN A 22 11.94 -7.13 7.92
N ILE A 23 12.34 -5.95 7.44
CA ILE A 23 11.41 -4.88 7.06
C ILE A 23 10.60 -5.28 5.83
N VAL A 24 11.24 -5.88 4.82
CA VAL A 24 10.53 -6.41 3.64
C VAL A 24 9.46 -7.42 4.05
N LYS A 25 9.84 -8.40 4.88
CA LYS A 25 8.92 -9.44 5.39
C LYS A 25 7.80 -8.84 6.22
N LEU A 26 8.08 -7.81 7.02
CA LEU A 26 7.10 -7.04 7.77
C LEU A 26 6.08 -6.42 6.81
N PHE A 27 6.52 -5.55 5.89
CA PHE A 27 5.63 -4.85 4.96
C PHE A 27 4.85 -5.80 4.04
N GLU A 28 5.46 -6.88 3.56
CA GLU A 28 4.76 -7.90 2.76
C GLU A 28 3.71 -8.67 3.58
N LYS A 29 3.98 -8.91 4.87
CA LYS A 29 3.00 -9.47 5.81
C LYS A 29 1.83 -8.52 6.06
N TYR A 30 2.06 -7.20 6.08
CA TYR A 30 1.01 -6.20 6.33
C TYR A 30 0.29 -5.69 5.07
N LYS A 31 0.65 -6.16 3.87
CA LYS A 31 -0.20 -6.08 2.66
C LYS A 31 -1.37 -7.05 2.78
N ALA A 32 -2.22 -6.77 3.75
CA ALA A 32 -3.29 -7.65 4.19
C ALA A 32 -4.63 -6.96 3.99
N CYS A 33 -5.63 -7.74 3.59
CA CYS A 33 -7.01 -7.29 3.52
C CYS A 33 -7.44 -6.68 4.86
N SER A 34 -7.97 -5.47 4.85
CA SER A 34 -8.41 -4.76 6.06
C SER A 34 -9.48 -5.53 6.83
N VAL A 35 -10.25 -6.39 6.15
CA VAL A 35 -11.30 -7.22 6.74
C VAL A 35 -10.76 -8.59 7.20
N CYS A 36 -10.44 -9.48 6.26
CA CYS A 36 -10.15 -10.89 6.57
C CYS A 36 -8.66 -11.20 6.76
N LYS A 37 -7.79 -10.20 6.68
CA LYS A 37 -6.33 -10.29 6.88
C LYS A 37 -5.56 -11.20 5.91
N LYS A 38 -6.22 -11.79 4.90
CA LYS A 38 -5.53 -12.50 3.81
C LYS A 38 -4.61 -11.54 3.05
N SER A 39 -3.43 -12.03 2.64
CA SER A 39 -2.50 -11.27 1.81
C SER A 39 -3.17 -10.84 0.50
N THR A 40 -2.94 -9.60 0.08
CA THR A 40 -3.48 -9.04 -1.16
C THR A 40 -2.64 -7.87 -1.63
N LYS A 41 -2.62 -7.65 -2.95
CA LYS A 41 -2.02 -6.45 -3.56
C LYS A 41 -3.08 -5.42 -3.96
N ASN A 42 -4.36 -5.78 -3.92
CA ASN A 42 -5.44 -4.92 -4.38
C ASN A 42 -5.72 -3.85 -3.33
N ARG A 43 -5.74 -2.60 -3.80
CA ARG A 43 -6.00 -1.42 -2.99
C ARG A 43 -7.39 -0.89 -3.28
N CYS A 44 -7.94 -0.08 -2.37
CA CYS A 44 -9.11 0.72 -2.68
C CYS A 44 -8.81 1.61 -3.90
N GLY A 45 -9.61 1.49 -4.96
CA GLY A 45 -9.39 2.22 -6.21
C GLY A 45 -9.55 3.74 -6.11
N VAL A 46 -10.04 4.26 -4.98
CA VAL A 46 -10.23 5.70 -4.75
C VAL A 46 -9.05 6.29 -3.99
N CYS A 47 -8.77 5.76 -2.80
CA CYS A 47 -7.77 6.34 -1.90
C CYS A 47 -6.41 5.66 -1.95
N MET A 48 -6.31 4.49 -2.59
CA MET A 48 -5.10 3.65 -2.66
C MET A 48 -4.43 3.34 -1.31
N SER A 49 -5.09 3.63 -0.18
CA SER A 49 -4.47 3.65 1.16
C SER A 49 -4.78 2.41 2.00
N VAL A 50 -5.78 1.62 1.60
CA VAL A 50 -6.17 0.37 2.28
C VAL A 50 -6.31 -0.77 1.28
N TYR A 51 -6.06 -1.98 1.77
CA TYR A 51 -6.01 -3.21 0.99
C TYR A 51 -7.27 -4.05 1.19
N TYR A 52 -7.77 -4.66 0.12
CA TYR A 52 -8.88 -5.62 0.16
C TYR A 52 -8.54 -6.84 -0.67
N CYS A 53 -8.90 -8.05 -0.23
CA CYS A 53 -8.69 -9.24 -1.07
C CYS A 53 -9.69 -9.35 -2.23
N GLY A 54 -10.76 -8.54 -2.22
CA GLY A 54 -11.77 -8.45 -3.27
C GLY A 54 -12.95 -7.57 -2.89
N HIS A 55 -13.92 -7.44 -3.79
CA HIS A 55 -15.09 -6.56 -3.63
C HIS A 55 -15.97 -6.92 -2.43
N VAL A 56 -16.02 -8.20 -2.03
CA VAL A 56 -16.79 -8.65 -0.86
C VAL A 56 -16.28 -7.95 0.40
N CYS A 57 -14.98 -8.04 0.69
CA CYS A 57 -14.37 -7.38 1.83
C CYS A 57 -14.39 -5.85 1.71
N GLN A 58 -14.23 -5.30 0.50
CA GLN A 58 -14.35 -3.85 0.30
C GLN A 58 -15.76 -3.35 0.66
N ARG A 59 -16.81 -4.04 0.23
CA ARG A 59 -18.21 -3.66 0.48
C ARG A 59 -18.57 -3.79 1.96
N GLU A 60 -18.06 -4.82 2.63
CA GLU A 60 -18.23 -5.02 4.07
C GLU A 60 -17.65 -3.84 4.87
N ASP A 61 -16.45 -3.40 4.53
CA ASP A 61 -15.78 -2.26 5.19
C ASP A 61 -16.32 -0.89 4.75
N TRP A 62 -16.99 -0.83 3.59
CA TRP A 62 -17.36 0.44 2.92
C TRP A 62 -18.11 1.42 3.80
N LYS A 63 -19.05 0.94 4.64
CA LYS A 63 -19.81 1.81 5.55
C LYS A 63 -18.91 2.60 6.51
N LYS A 64 -17.79 2.01 6.94
CA LYS A 64 -16.78 2.65 7.80
C LYS A 64 -15.76 3.40 6.94
N HIS A 65 -15.20 2.74 5.93
CA HIS A 65 -14.14 3.28 5.10
C HIS A 65 -14.53 4.56 4.36
N LYS A 66 -15.76 4.65 3.82
CA LYS A 66 -16.21 5.80 3.02
C LYS A 66 -16.08 7.15 3.72
N LYS A 67 -16.11 7.17 5.06
CA LYS A 67 -15.97 8.40 5.87
C LYS A 67 -14.57 9.00 5.81
N VAL A 68 -13.58 8.18 5.47
CA VAL A 68 -12.15 8.53 5.41
C VAL A 68 -11.54 8.22 4.04
N CYS A 69 -12.36 7.83 3.07
CA CYS A 69 -11.92 7.45 1.73
C CYS A 69 -11.77 8.71 0.88
N ASN A 70 -10.57 9.27 0.86
CA ASN A 70 -10.23 10.45 0.06
C ASN A 70 -9.19 10.08 -0.99
N LYS A 71 -9.26 10.71 -2.18
CA LYS A 71 -8.19 10.55 -3.18
C LYS A 71 -6.89 11.03 -2.56
N THR A 72 -5.87 10.19 -2.61
CA THR A 72 -4.50 10.68 -2.43
C THR A 72 -4.24 11.65 -3.57
N GLU A 73 -3.78 12.86 -3.27
CA GLU A 73 -3.22 13.72 -4.30
C GLU A 73 -1.97 13.01 -4.81
N ASP A 74 -2.11 12.31 -5.92
CA ASP A 74 -0.98 11.84 -6.69
C ASP A 74 -0.29 13.11 -7.22
N LYS A 75 0.72 13.59 -6.49
CA LYS A 75 1.65 14.59 -7.03
C LYS A 75 2.27 13.96 -8.27
N LYS A 76 1.83 14.41 -9.45
CA LYS A 76 2.43 14.04 -10.72
C LYS A 76 3.88 14.48 -10.67
N ASP A 77 4.77 13.52 -10.89
CA ASP A 77 6.21 13.71 -11.00
C ASP A 77 6.49 14.83 -12.01
N GLU A 78 7.09 15.92 -11.52
CA GLU A 78 7.62 17.00 -12.33
C GLU A 78 8.97 16.56 -12.91
N LYS A 79 9.13 16.85 -14.19
CA LYS A 79 10.08 16.28 -15.16
C LYS A 79 11.55 16.53 -14.87
#